data_AF-A0A418KLS8-F1
#
_entry.id   AF-A0A418KLS8-F1
#
_cell.length_a   1.000
_cell.length_b   1.000
_cell.length_c   1.000
_cell.angle_alpha   90.00
_cell.angle_beta   90.00
_cell.angle_gamma   90.00
#
_symmetry.space_group_name_H-M   'P 1'
#
loop_
_entity.id
_entity.type
_entity.pdbx_description
1 polymer ?
#
loop_
_entity_poly.entity_id
_entity_poly.type
_entity_poly.pdbx_seq_one_letter_code
_entity_poly.pdbx_strand_id
1 'polypeptide(L)'
;MPLAGHGGFYGFSAVPVIRGLVDGEAAALAGRSLPALTGGALAAALESSPSGVLRLARYEQLSGRERPAHDRLTAVLPTVADPSLRRDLEVQLQLGVAFEPAFGAFTLSLDGPPGVVESSATAVRALVAVAFDRLVMDGIEPAGGWTAAPSVADWAEQLSLEERARLGLLELLARDDPAEILDAIDLLYWVPTLSLAHSLVVEGLQVADAARRAAERAGLGAIGPFLDHITGCCYTTQLRVAEAADMVDRALAGFEESGNWSWWMHVRSIQHVLAVMSREQPPGGGTSSSELERLLLMGDWRDGRRSLGHSVLMELAIVLTSLGDADGARRIILADGDIDDLVLTNPDRALTAEMLCAAAVADGDTVEAARLQRIVDHMMPSPYVLIVRERMQALLSGTAVQEAPVVEDLGHGFEVFRTRWLLLSDAVRRGRRDAALGALANLDAYATEARIAAVRTRAVQLFRAPVAPADGVLSTRQLEVATLAAAGRTNREIAAALFLGVRTVEGYVASALRALGLARREDLATVSLPVSLGAASEVAEPVYLTLRQGQVAALIAAGASNLDIADTLGITEKTVDKHIAAIKDRTGLGTRTAIAASFHTVLARAALPAEVRGPVRADG
;
A
#
# COMPACT_ATOMS: atom_id res chain seq x y z
N MET A 1 -3.71 39.29 -19.48
CA MET A 1 -2.90 39.44 -20.72
C MET A 1 -1.43 39.32 -20.37
N PRO A 2 -0.60 38.75 -21.25
CA PRO A 2 0.25 37.60 -20.92
C PRO A 2 1.75 37.91 -20.94
N LEU A 3 2.49 36.93 -20.41
CA LEU A 3 3.86 36.50 -20.70
C LEU A 3 4.59 37.21 -21.87
N ALA A 4 5.70 37.86 -21.53
CA ALA A 4 6.91 38.02 -22.33
C ALA A 4 8.01 38.42 -21.34
N GLY A 5 9.19 37.83 -21.25
CA GLY A 5 9.90 36.88 -22.08
C GLY A 5 11.35 37.04 -21.64
N HIS A 6 11.97 36.02 -21.06
CA HIS A 6 13.41 35.96 -20.86
C HIS A 6 13.87 34.62 -21.43
N GLY A 7 14.08 34.61 -22.75
CA GLY A 7 15.04 33.70 -23.37
C GLY A 7 16.43 34.07 -22.86
N GLY A 8 16.86 33.39 -21.82
CA GLY A 8 18.25 33.36 -21.37
C GLY A 8 18.89 32.10 -21.94
N PHE A 9 19.92 32.31 -22.77
CA PHE A 9 20.79 31.31 -23.36
C PHE A 9 21.09 30.14 -22.40
N TYR A 10 20.80 28.91 -22.84
CA TYR A 10 21.35 27.69 -22.26
C TYR A 10 22.88 27.74 -22.42
N GLY A 11 23.58 28.09 -21.34
CA GLY A 11 24.94 27.64 -21.16
C GLY A 11 24.89 26.12 -21.05
N PHE A 12 25.47 25.42 -22.02
CA PHE A 12 25.84 24.02 -21.82
C PHE A 12 26.80 24.00 -20.62
N SER A 13 26.27 23.70 -19.43
CA SER A 13 27.11 23.25 -18.33
C SER A 13 27.84 22.02 -18.85
N ALA A 14 29.15 22.11 -19.05
CA ALA A 14 29.94 20.98 -19.50
C ALA A 14 29.74 19.85 -18.49
N VAL A 15 29.19 18.73 -18.94
CA VAL A 15 29.06 17.52 -18.10
C VAL A 15 30.45 17.20 -17.55
N PRO A 16 30.59 17.02 -16.22
CA PRO A 16 31.89 16.71 -15.62
C PRO A 16 32.51 15.48 -16.30
N VAL A 17 33.81 15.53 -16.53
CA VAL A 17 34.54 14.40 -17.13
C VAL A 17 34.78 13.35 -16.06
N ILE A 18 33.90 12.35 -15.98
CA ILE A 18 34.10 11.15 -15.15
C ILE A 18 35.03 10.20 -15.89
N ARG A 19 36.13 9.79 -15.24
CA ARG A 19 37.13 8.89 -15.83
C ARG A 19 36.64 7.44 -15.81
N GLY A 20 36.99 6.67 -16.84
CA GLY A 20 36.71 5.22 -16.90
C GLY A 20 35.27 4.87 -17.29
N LEU A 21 34.52 5.83 -17.84
CA LEU A 21 33.27 5.57 -18.55
C LEU A 21 33.54 4.95 -19.92
N VAL A 22 32.67 4.02 -20.34
CA VAL A 22 32.69 3.49 -21.71
C VAL A 22 31.88 4.38 -22.67
N ASP A 23 32.05 4.20 -23.98
CA ASP A 23 31.38 5.02 -25.00
C ASP A 23 29.85 5.00 -24.83
N GLY A 24 29.24 6.19 -24.81
CA GLY A 24 27.79 6.37 -24.63
C GLY A 24 27.30 6.35 -23.17
N GLU A 25 28.12 5.89 -22.21
CA GLU A 25 27.72 5.81 -20.80
C GLU A 25 27.43 7.19 -20.20
N ALA A 26 28.30 8.18 -20.46
CA ALA A 26 28.11 9.55 -19.97
C ALA A 26 26.79 10.19 -20.46
N ALA A 27 26.43 9.94 -21.72
CA ALA A 27 25.18 10.47 -22.29
C ALA A 27 23.95 9.81 -21.66
N ALA A 28 24.03 8.51 -21.39
CA ALA A 28 22.96 7.78 -20.72
C ALA A 28 22.80 8.22 -19.26
N LEU A 29 23.89 8.45 -18.53
CA LEU A 29 23.88 8.97 -17.15
C LEU A 29 23.34 10.41 -17.05
N ALA A 30 23.63 11.25 -18.05
CA ALA A 30 23.13 12.63 -18.11
C ALA A 30 21.61 12.73 -18.44
N GLY A 31 21.06 11.70 -19.07
CA GLY A 31 19.64 11.60 -19.39
C GLY A 31 18.77 11.12 -18.22
N ARG A 32 17.53 10.73 -18.52
CA ARG A 32 16.57 10.15 -17.55
C ARG A 32 16.33 8.64 -17.73
N SER A 33 17.00 7.97 -18.67
CA SER A 33 16.67 6.58 -19.05
C SER A 33 17.66 5.57 -18.48
N LEU A 34 17.30 4.95 -17.35
CA LEU A 34 18.02 3.80 -16.79
C LEU A 34 17.99 2.54 -17.68
N PRO A 35 16.91 2.22 -18.41
CA PRO A 35 16.95 1.07 -19.32
C PRO A 35 17.96 1.22 -20.46
N ALA A 36 18.32 2.45 -20.84
CA ALA A 36 19.43 2.67 -21.78
C ALA A 36 20.79 2.29 -21.17
N LEU A 37 20.95 2.32 -19.85
CA LEU A 37 22.16 1.93 -19.13
C LEU A 37 22.32 0.41 -18.98
N THR A 38 21.24 -0.35 -19.10
CA THR A 38 21.23 -1.80 -18.80
C THR A 38 20.94 -2.69 -20.02
N GLY A 39 20.99 -2.13 -21.23
CA GLY A 39 20.74 -2.86 -22.47
C GLY A 39 21.70 -2.55 -23.62
N GLY A 40 21.62 -3.35 -24.68
CA GLY A 40 22.31 -3.11 -25.95
C GLY A 40 23.83 -3.11 -25.87
N ALA A 41 24.46 -2.28 -26.71
CA ALA A 41 25.92 -2.22 -26.84
C ALA A 41 26.62 -1.69 -25.58
N LEU A 42 25.96 -0.80 -24.81
CA LEU A 42 26.52 -0.24 -23.58
C LEU A 42 26.65 -1.32 -22.50
N ALA A 43 25.60 -2.10 -22.27
CA ALA A 43 25.65 -3.23 -21.33
C ALA A 43 26.75 -4.24 -21.72
N ALA A 44 26.83 -4.60 -23.01
CA ALA A 44 27.86 -5.50 -23.52
C ALA A 44 29.29 -4.94 -23.32
N ALA A 45 29.48 -3.64 -23.45
CA ALA A 45 30.77 -2.98 -23.19
C ALA A 45 31.14 -3.03 -21.70
N LEU A 46 30.19 -2.78 -20.80
CA LEU A 46 30.40 -2.88 -19.35
C LEU A 46 30.72 -4.32 -18.90
N GLU A 47 30.09 -5.32 -19.51
CA GLU A 47 30.33 -6.74 -19.22
C GLU A 47 31.75 -7.22 -19.58
N SER A 48 32.53 -6.45 -20.34
CA SER A 48 33.89 -6.82 -20.77
C SER A 48 34.92 -6.87 -19.64
N SER A 49 34.58 -6.37 -18.44
CA SER A 49 35.48 -6.37 -17.28
C SER A 49 34.74 -6.57 -15.97
N PRO A 50 35.36 -7.14 -14.92
CA PRO A 50 34.69 -7.32 -13.63
C PRO A 50 34.23 -6.02 -12.96
N SER A 51 34.99 -4.93 -13.08
CA SER A 51 34.58 -3.62 -12.56
C SER A 51 33.41 -3.02 -13.34
N GLY A 52 33.34 -3.26 -14.65
CA GLY A 52 32.19 -2.89 -15.46
C GLY A 52 30.95 -3.74 -15.14
N VAL A 53 31.10 -5.04 -14.85
CA VAL A 53 30.00 -5.89 -14.35
C VAL A 53 29.45 -5.37 -13.03
N LEU A 54 30.33 -4.99 -12.09
CA LEU A 54 29.91 -4.38 -10.82
C LEU A 54 29.11 -3.09 -11.05
N ARG A 55 29.58 -2.22 -11.95
CA ARG A 55 28.89 -0.98 -12.30
C ARG A 55 27.53 -1.23 -12.96
N LEU A 56 27.47 -2.17 -13.92
CA LEU A 56 26.23 -2.59 -14.57
C LEU A 56 25.23 -3.12 -13.53
N ALA A 57 25.68 -3.95 -12.60
CA ALA A 57 24.82 -4.50 -11.54
C ALA A 57 24.16 -3.40 -10.68
N ARG A 58 24.88 -2.32 -10.36
CA ARG A 58 24.31 -1.15 -9.64
C ARG A 58 23.20 -0.47 -10.44
N TYR A 59 23.40 -0.26 -11.74
CA TYR A 59 22.36 0.29 -12.61
C TYR A 59 21.15 -0.65 -12.71
N GLU A 60 21.41 -1.95 -12.79
CA GLU A 60 20.39 -2.98 -12.90
C GLU A 60 19.47 -3.06 -11.69
N GLN A 61 20.04 -2.97 -10.48
CA GLN A 61 19.28 -2.89 -9.23
C GLN A 61 18.34 -1.68 -9.18
N LEU A 62 18.79 -0.51 -9.65
CA LEU A 62 17.91 0.65 -9.76
C LEU A 62 16.84 0.43 -10.86
N SER A 63 17.18 -0.24 -11.95
CA SER A 63 16.35 -0.28 -13.16
C SER A 63 15.24 -1.32 -13.24
N GLY A 64 15.21 -2.39 -12.42
CA GLY A 64 14.33 -3.52 -12.76
C GLY A 64 14.89 -4.92 -12.66
N ARG A 65 16.21 -5.04 -12.53
CA ARG A 65 16.94 -6.17 -13.09
C ARG A 65 17.84 -6.81 -12.03
N GLU A 66 17.33 -6.93 -10.82
CA GLU A 66 18.01 -7.49 -9.65
C GLU A 66 18.46 -8.93 -9.88
N ARG A 67 17.59 -9.80 -10.43
CA ARG A 67 17.96 -11.17 -10.77
C ARG A 67 19.09 -11.24 -11.81
N PRO A 68 18.98 -10.57 -12.98
CA PRO A 68 20.11 -10.47 -13.91
C PRO A 68 21.40 -9.92 -13.27
N ALA A 69 21.29 -8.90 -12.40
CA ALA A 69 22.43 -8.36 -11.67
C ALA A 69 23.07 -9.41 -10.75
N HIS A 70 22.25 -10.14 -9.98
CA HIS A 70 22.67 -11.21 -9.09
C HIS A 70 23.40 -12.33 -9.85
N ASP A 71 22.82 -12.80 -10.95
CA ASP A 71 23.40 -13.85 -11.78
C ASP A 71 24.76 -13.42 -12.35
N ARG A 72 24.87 -12.19 -12.83
CA ARG A 72 26.13 -11.61 -13.34
C ARG A 72 27.21 -11.51 -12.25
N LEU A 73 26.85 -10.95 -11.10
CA LEU A 73 27.75 -10.81 -9.96
C LEU A 73 28.26 -12.19 -9.50
N THR A 74 27.36 -13.17 -9.37
CA THR A 74 27.69 -14.55 -9.00
C THR A 74 28.63 -15.21 -10.01
N ALA A 75 28.38 -15.00 -11.31
CA ALA A 75 29.21 -15.58 -12.37
C ALA A 75 30.61 -14.97 -12.42
N VAL A 76 30.76 -13.66 -12.20
CA VAL A 76 32.05 -12.97 -12.29
C VAL A 76 32.91 -13.13 -11.03
N LEU A 77 32.28 -13.23 -9.85
CA LEU A 77 32.96 -13.22 -8.55
C LEU A 77 34.14 -14.22 -8.45
N PRO A 78 34.04 -15.49 -8.91
CA PRO A 78 35.15 -16.45 -8.84
C PRO A 78 36.37 -16.07 -9.69
N THR A 79 36.20 -15.19 -10.69
CA THR A 79 37.25 -14.80 -11.64
C THR A 79 38.10 -13.62 -11.15
N VAL A 80 37.64 -12.89 -10.14
CA VAL A 80 38.28 -11.64 -9.69
C VAL A 80 39.41 -11.95 -8.74
N ALA A 81 40.65 -11.63 -9.10
CA ALA A 81 41.80 -11.83 -8.22
C ALA A 81 41.98 -10.71 -7.17
N ASP A 82 41.67 -9.47 -7.54
CA ASP A 82 41.83 -8.28 -6.70
C ASP A 82 40.95 -8.37 -5.44
N PRO A 83 41.53 -8.34 -4.22
CA PRO A 83 40.77 -8.44 -2.98
C PRO A 83 39.77 -7.31 -2.78
N SER A 84 40.09 -6.08 -3.19
CA SER A 84 39.22 -4.92 -3.00
C SER A 84 37.97 -5.02 -3.88
N LEU A 85 38.15 -5.30 -5.17
CA LEU A 85 37.05 -5.50 -6.10
C LEU A 85 36.22 -6.74 -5.76
N ARG A 86 36.87 -7.83 -5.32
CA ARG A 86 36.15 -9.02 -4.84
C ARG A 86 35.23 -8.67 -3.67
N ARG A 87 35.75 -7.92 -2.69
CA ARG A 87 34.97 -7.47 -1.53
C ARG A 87 33.78 -6.61 -1.94
N ASP A 88 33.97 -5.69 -2.88
CA ASP A 88 32.88 -4.82 -3.36
C ASP A 88 31.81 -5.60 -4.14
N LEU A 89 32.21 -6.59 -4.94
CA LEU A 89 31.28 -7.53 -5.60
C LEU A 89 30.48 -8.35 -4.58
N GLU A 90 31.12 -8.87 -3.53
CA GLU A 90 30.44 -9.59 -2.46
C GLU A 90 29.42 -8.71 -1.74
N VAL A 91 29.82 -7.48 -1.37
CA VAL A 91 28.93 -6.51 -0.72
C VAL A 91 27.79 -6.13 -1.65
N GLN A 92 28.04 -5.88 -2.94
CA GLN A 92 26.98 -5.54 -3.91
C GLN A 92 26.02 -6.71 -4.13
N LEU A 93 26.52 -7.94 -4.17
CA LEU A 93 25.71 -9.15 -4.29
C LEU A 93 24.74 -9.23 -3.10
N GLN A 94 25.24 -9.00 -1.89
CA GLN A 94 24.45 -9.05 -0.66
C GLN A 94 23.45 -7.88 -0.55
N LEU A 95 23.84 -6.66 -0.93
CA LEU A 95 22.91 -5.52 -1.00
C LEU A 95 21.82 -5.73 -2.06
N GLY A 96 22.18 -6.28 -3.22
CA GLY A 96 21.23 -6.60 -4.29
C GLY A 96 20.23 -7.68 -3.91
N VAL A 97 20.68 -8.63 -3.10
CA VAL A 97 19.84 -9.66 -2.49
C VAL A 97 18.88 -9.07 -1.46
N ALA A 98 19.12 -7.89 -0.90
CA ALA A 98 18.19 -7.26 0.05
C ALA A 98 16.79 -6.93 -0.54
N PHE A 99 16.58 -7.17 -1.84
CA PHE A 99 15.29 -7.01 -2.52
C PHE A 99 14.68 -8.34 -3.01
N GLU A 100 15.35 -9.48 -2.78
CA GLU A 100 14.89 -10.86 -3.04
C GLU A 100 15.07 -11.78 -1.80
N PRO A 101 14.32 -12.89 -1.68
CA PRO A 101 14.27 -13.69 -0.45
C PRO A 101 15.49 -14.62 -0.34
N ALA A 102 16.65 -14.10 0.04
CA ALA A 102 17.79 -14.94 0.42
C ALA A 102 18.55 -14.41 1.65
N PHE A 103 17.86 -13.69 2.53
CA PHE A 103 18.41 -13.21 3.81
C PHE A 103 18.86 -14.34 4.76
N GLY A 104 18.42 -15.59 4.55
CA GLY A 104 18.87 -16.74 5.34
C GLY A 104 20.35 -17.12 5.18
N ALA A 105 21.09 -16.45 4.28
CA ALA A 105 22.51 -16.69 3.99
C ALA A 105 23.35 -15.40 3.98
N PHE A 106 22.95 -14.36 4.71
CA PHE A 106 23.72 -13.13 4.82
C PHE A 106 24.94 -13.33 5.74
N THR A 107 26.15 -13.38 5.17
CA THR A 107 27.40 -13.69 5.92
C THR A 107 28.38 -12.51 5.98
N LEU A 108 27.91 -11.28 5.79
CA LEU A 108 28.78 -10.11 5.76
C LEU A 108 29.26 -9.76 7.18
N SER A 109 30.57 -9.90 7.43
CA SER A 109 31.19 -9.26 8.59
C SER A 109 31.46 -7.80 8.26
N LEU A 110 31.20 -6.90 9.21
CA LEU A 110 31.71 -5.53 9.14
C LEU A 110 33.21 -5.58 9.49
N ASP A 111 34.04 -4.90 8.69
CA ASP A 111 35.49 -4.90 8.86
C ASP A 111 35.91 -3.79 9.85
N GLY A 112 36.70 -4.13 10.87
CA GLY A 112 37.30 -3.16 11.81
C GLY A 112 36.56 -2.97 13.14
N PRO A 113 37.23 -2.39 14.17
CA PRO A 113 36.63 -2.16 15.49
C PRO A 113 35.53 -1.07 15.43
N PRO A 114 34.52 -1.13 16.30
CA PRO A 114 33.50 -0.07 16.41
C PRO A 114 34.14 1.31 16.58
N GLY A 115 33.70 2.31 15.80
CA GLY A 115 34.10 3.72 15.97
C GLY A 115 35.13 4.28 14.97
N VAL A 116 35.55 3.53 13.95
CA VAL A 116 36.30 4.08 12.80
C VAL A 116 35.30 4.57 11.75
N VAL A 117 35.43 5.81 11.28
CA VAL A 117 34.61 6.33 10.18
C VAL A 117 35.01 5.62 8.91
N GLU A 118 34.10 4.79 8.40
CA GLU A 118 34.23 4.10 7.13
C GLU A 118 33.94 5.06 5.99
N SER A 119 34.97 5.48 5.28
CA SER A 119 34.87 6.58 4.32
C SER A 119 35.01 6.13 2.85
N SER A 120 34.67 4.88 2.55
CA SER A 120 34.65 4.33 1.19
C SER A 120 33.25 3.85 0.83
N ALA A 121 32.87 3.91 -0.45
CA ALA A 121 31.54 3.50 -0.89
C ALA A 121 31.25 2.03 -0.54
N THR A 122 32.23 1.12 -0.70
CA THR A 122 32.08 -0.30 -0.34
C THR A 122 31.75 -0.50 1.13
N ALA A 123 32.38 0.26 2.02
CA ALA A 123 32.19 0.15 3.46
C ALA A 123 30.81 0.69 3.87
N VAL A 124 30.41 1.86 3.34
CA VAL A 124 29.04 2.38 3.50
C VAL A 124 27.99 1.39 2.98
N ARG A 125 28.24 0.77 1.83
CA ARG A 125 27.36 -0.25 1.23
C ARG A 125 27.20 -1.48 2.11
N ALA A 126 28.28 -1.92 2.77
CA ALA A 126 28.24 -3.03 3.72
C ALA A 126 27.37 -2.71 4.93
N LEU A 127 27.50 -1.50 5.48
CA LEU A 127 26.65 -1.03 6.58
C LEU A 127 25.17 -1.01 6.19
N VAL A 128 24.84 -0.48 5.01
CA VAL A 128 23.47 -0.45 4.48
C VAL A 128 22.92 -1.87 4.33
N ALA A 129 23.69 -2.78 3.75
CA ALA A 129 23.26 -4.16 3.54
C ALA A 129 22.96 -4.88 4.87
N VAL A 130 23.87 -4.79 5.85
CA VAL A 130 23.68 -5.38 7.19
C VAL A 130 22.47 -4.76 7.90
N ALA A 131 22.31 -3.45 7.82
CA ALA A 131 21.23 -2.76 8.49
C ALA A 131 19.85 -3.13 7.92
N PHE A 132 19.71 -3.23 6.59
CA PHE A 132 18.46 -3.68 5.97
C PHE A 132 18.16 -5.15 6.24
N ASP A 133 19.16 -6.04 6.19
CA ASP A 133 19.00 -7.46 6.54
C ASP A 133 18.41 -7.61 7.96
N ARG A 134 18.99 -6.91 8.95
CA ARG A 134 18.47 -6.89 10.32
C ARG A 134 17.04 -6.38 10.40
N LEU A 135 16.71 -5.29 9.70
CA LEU A 135 15.34 -4.75 9.72
C LEU A 135 14.32 -5.70 9.10
N VAL A 136 14.68 -6.38 8.02
CA VAL A 136 13.75 -7.24 7.28
C VAL A 136 13.50 -8.56 7.99
N MET A 137 14.56 -9.12 8.59
CA MET A 137 14.51 -10.39 9.33
C MET A 137 13.87 -10.26 10.71
N ASP A 138 13.81 -9.04 11.25
CA ASP A 138 13.17 -8.79 12.54
C ASP A 138 11.66 -9.07 12.50
N GLY A 139 11.17 -9.84 13.47
CA GLY A 139 9.78 -10.27 13.56
C GLY A 139 9.40 -11.47 12.68
N ILE A 140 10.34 -12.14 12.00
CA ILE A 140 10.08 -13.43 11.35
C ILE A 140 10.14 -14.54 12.41
N GLU A 141 9.08 -15.35 12.54
CA GLU A 141 9.06 -16.43 13.54
C GLU A 141 10.10 -17.53 13.20
N PRO A 142 11.09 -17.80 14.07
CA PRO A 142 12.10 -18.81 13.79
C PRO A 142 11.55 -20.23 13.92
N ALA A 143 12.15 -21.20 13.21
CA ALA A 143 11.71 -22.61 13.12
C ALA A 143 11.70 -23.42 14.44
N GLY A 144 12.02 -22.80 15.58
CA GLY A 144 11.94 -23.37 16.94
C GLY A 144 11.22 -22.47 17.95
N GLY A 145 10.56 -21.40 17.48
CA GLY A 145 10.02 -20.34 18.32
C GLY A 145 11.09 -19.43 18.91
N TRP A 146 10.66 -18.30 19.45
CA TRP A 146 11.54 -17.30 20.04
C TRP A 146 12.18 -17.81 21.34
N THR A 147 13.50 -17.65 21.46
CA THR A 147 14.25 -18.05 22.67
C THR A 147 14.46 -16.89 23.66
N ALA A 148 14.40 -15.65 23.17
CA ALA A 148 14.51 -14.42 23.96
C ALA A 148 13.80 -13.27 23.24
N ALA A 149 13.36 -12.26 24.00
CA ALA A 149 12.86 -11.01 23.45
C ALA A 149 14.03 -10.05 23.14
N PRO A 150 13.92 -9.22 22.09
CA PRO A 150 14.92 -8.21 21.80
C PRO A 150 14.95 -7.12 22.87
N SER A 151 16.13 -6.56 23.05
CA SER A 151 16.48 -5.54 24.03
C SER A 151 16.55 -4.15 23.39
N VAL A 152 16.57 -3.12 24.23
CA VAL A 152 16.84 -1.73 23.79
C VAL A 152 18.24 -1.60 23.17
N ALA A 153 19.18 -2.45 23.57
CA ALA A 153 20.53 -2.45 23.01
C ALA A 153 20.54 -2.90 21.54
N ASP A 154 19.64 -3.81 21.14
CA ASP A 154 19.54 -4.27 19.76
C ASP A 154 19.11 -3.12 18.82
N TRP A 155 18.17 -2.29 19.27
CA TRP A 155 17.78 -1.07 18.53
C TRP A 155 18.87 0.00 18.53
N ALA A 156 19.60 0.17 19.64
CA ALA A 156 20.71 1.13 19.70
C ALA A 156 21.85 0.75 18.74
N GLU A 157 22.16 -0.54 18.62
CA GLU A 157 23.13 -1.05 17.65
C GLU A 157 22.65 -0.81 16.22
N GLN A 158 21.37 -1.04 15.96
CA GLN A 158 20.74 -0.78 14.67
C GLN A 158 20.86 0.70 14.26
N LEU A 159 20.60 1.64 15.18
CA LEU A 159 20.81 3.08 14.95
C LEU A 159 22.29 3.43 14.70
N SER A 160 23.22 2.74 15.34
CA SER A 160 24.65 2.95 15.10
C SER A 160 25.08 2.56 13.68
N LEU A 161 24.47 1.51 13.10
CA LEU A 161 24.70 1.12 11.70
C LEU A 161 24.20 2.19 10.74
N GLU A 162 22.97 2.70 10.96
CA GLU A 162 22.40 3.79 10.19
C GLU A 162 23.29 5.03 10.25
N GLU A 163 23.70 5.44 11.45
CA GLU A 163 24.47 6.67 11.64
C GLU A 163 25.82 6.59 10.92
N ARG A 164 26.52 5.45 11.01
CA ARG A 164 27.78 5.22 10.31
C ARG A 164 27.61 5.27 8.79
N ALA A 165 26.57 4.62 8.26
CA ALA A 165 26.29 4.65 6.82
C ALA A 165 25.98 6.07 6.34
N ARG A 166 25.16 6.79 7.09
CA ARG A 166 24.77 8.17 6.82
C ARG A 166 25.95 9.13 6.83
N LEU A 167 26.74 9.12 7.89
CA LEU A 167 27.91 10.00 8.01
C LEU A 167 28.98 9.65 6.96
N GLY A 168 29.19 8.36 6.68
CA GLY A 168 30.11 7.90 5.64
C GLY A 168 29.71 8.39 4.24
N LEU A 169 28.42 8.32 3.89
CA LEU A 169 27.94 8.87 2.61
C LEU A 169 28.12 10.40 2.57
N LEU A 170 27.72 11.13 3.61
CA LEU A 170 27.87 12.58 3.64
C LEU A 170 29.34 13.01 3.47
N GLU A 171 30.28 12.28 4.04
CA GLU A 171 31.71 12.52 3.85
C GLU A 171 32.15 12.27 2.39
N LEU A 172 31.70 11.16 1.78
CA LEU A 172 31.96 10.88 0.35
C LEU A 172 31.44 12.01 -0.54
N LEU A 173 30.20 12.48 -0.31
CA LEU A 173 29.60 13.56 -1.09
C LEU A 173 30.29 14.92 -0.88
N ALA A 174 30.90 15.14 0.29
CA ALA A 174 31.62 16.37 0.60
C ALA A 174 32.96 16.50 -0.13
N ARG A 175 33.55 15.38 -0.58
CA ARG A 175 34.79 15.38 -1.38
C ARG A 175 34.59 15.92 -2.79
N ASP A 176 33.35 15.89 -3.27
CA ASP A 176 32.95 16.40 -4.57
C ASP A 176 33.72 15.81 -5.77
N ASP A 177 34.13 14.53 -5.66
CA ASP A 177 34.75 13.79 -6.76
C ASP A 177 33.65 13.06 -7.57
N PRO A 178 33.46 13.41 -8.86
CA PRO A 178 32.47 12.75 -9.72
C PRO A 178 32.67 11.23 -9.86
N ALA A 179 33.91 10.72 -9.74
CA ALA A 179 34.18 9.29 -9.82
C ALA A 179 33.74 8.57 -8.54
N GLU A 180 33.97 9.15 -7.36
CA GLU A 180 33.47 8.60 -6.09
C GLU A 180 31.94 8.67 -6.00
N ILE A 181 31.34 9.77 -6.49
CA ILE A 181 29.87 9.91 -6.55
C ILE A 181 29.25 8.85 -7.48
N LEU A 182 29.87 8.57 -8.63
CA LEU A 182 29.43 7.49 -9.50
C LEU A 182 29.58 6.11 -8.85
N ASP A 183 30.68 5.88 -8.13
CA ASP A 183 30.90 4.62 -7.41
C ASP A 183 29.86 4.39 -6.29
N ALA A 184 29.32 5.48 -5.74
CA ALA A 184 28.26 5.51 -4.73
C ALA A 184 26.84 5.71 -5.28
N ILE A 185 26.61 5.58 -6.60
CA ILE A 185 25.33 5.96 -7.25
C ILE A 185 24.09 5.28 -6.63
N ASP A 186 24.21 4.03 -6.21
CA ASP A 186 23.16 3.27 -5.53
C ASP A 186 22.92 3.78 -4.10
N LEU A 187 23.99 4.13 -3.39
CA LEU A 187 23.94 4.66 -2.02
C LEU A 187 23.24 6.01 -1.93
N LEU A 188 23.25 6.80 -3.01
CA LEU A 188 22.50 8.06 -3.09
C LEU A 188 21.01 7.87 -2.81
N TYR A 189 20.47 6.69 -3.12
CA TYR A 189 19.10 6.31 -2.82
C TYR A 189 18.99 5.46 -1.56
N TRP A 190 19.88 4.48 -1.36
CA TRP A 190 19.73 3.52 -0.27
C TRP A 190 19.99 4.08 1.12
N VAL A 191 20.93 5.00 1.29
CA VAL A 191 21.21 5.61 2.60
C VAL A 191 20.05 6.47 3.10
N PRO A 192 19.46 7.40 2.32
CA PRO A 192 18.27 8.12 2.81
C PRO A 192 17.06 7.19 3.01
N THR A 193 16.94 6.12 2.23
CA THR A 193 15.92 5.08 2.45
C THR A 193 16.14 4.35 3.77
N LEU A 194 17.40 4.06 4.13
CA LEU A 194 17.76 3.48 5.41
C LEU A 194 17.36 4.41 6.56
N SER A 195 17.68 5.70 6.49
CA SER A 195 17.26 6.68 7.51
C SER A 195 15.73 6.71 7.67
N LEU A 196 14.98 6.69 6.56
CA LEU A 196 13.52 6.64 6.59
C LEU A 196 13.00 5.38 7.29
N ALA A 197 13.57 4.19 6.98
CA ALA A 197 13.21 2.93 7.62
C ALA A 197 13.51 2.92 9.14
N HIS A 198 14.43 3.77 9.61
CA HIS A 198 14.71 3.98 11.03
C HIS A 198 13.90 5.11 11.67
N SER A 199 12.93 5.68 10.94
CA SER A 199 12.14 6.84 11.38
C SER A 199 12.91 8.15 11.54
N LEU A 200 14.13 8.21 11.00
CA LEU A 200 14.99 9.39 11.01
C LEU A 200 14.68 10.26 9.79
N VAL A 201 13.44 10.76 9.72
CA VAL A 201 12.92 11.41 8.51
C VAL A 201 13.64 12.72 8.20
N VAL A 202 14.06 13.45 9.23
CA VAL A 202 14.80 14.72 9.08
C VAL A 202 16.19 14.44 8.50
N GLU A 203 16.88 13.45 9.05
CA GLU A 203 18.18 12.99 8.59
C GLU A 203 18.09 12.43 7.17
N GLY A 204 17.07 11.63 6.87
CA GLY A 204 16.81 11.11 5.53
C GLY A 204 16.61 12.22 4.50
N LEU A 205 15.88 13.30 4.84
CA LEU A 205 15.74 14.48 3.99
C LEU A 205 17.07 15.21 3.78
N GLN A 206 17.89 15.37 4.83
CA GLN A 206 19.21 16.00 4.73
C GLN A 206 20.13 15.22 3.78
N VAL A 207 20.13 13.89 3.87
CA VAL A 207 20.93 13.02 3.02
C VAL A 207 20.42 13.04 1.58
N ALA A 208 19.11 12.95 1.36
CA ALA A 208 18.52 12.99 0.02
C ALA A 208 18.82 14.31 -0.70
N ASP A 209 18.81 15.43 0.02
CA ASP A 209 19.15 16.75 -0.48
C ASP A 209 20.65 16.89 -0.79
N ALA A 210 21.53 16.33 0.06
CA ALA A 210 22.96 16.24 -0.22
C ALA A 210 23.26 15.38 -1.47
N ALA A 211 22.61 14.21 -1.57
CA ALA A 211 22.71 13.29 -2.69
C ALA A 211 22.24 13.94 -4.00
N ARG A 212 21.13 14.70 -3.96
CA ARG A 212 20.63 15.46 -5.12
C ARG A 212 21.63 16.46 -5.64
N ARG A 213 22.17 17.30 -4.75
CA ARG A 213 23.20 18.28 -5.15
C ARG A 213 24.45 17.60 -5.70
N ALA A 214 24.87 16.49 -5.12
CA ALA A 214 26.04 15.75 -5.61
C ALA A 214 25.79 15.13 -6.99
N ALA A 215 24.62 14.51 -7.20
CA ALA A 215 24.21 13.95 -8.49
C ALA A 215 24.13 15.04 -9.57
N GLU A 216 23.55 16.20 -9.26
CA GLU A 216 23.49 17.35 -10.18
C GLU A 216 24.88 17.85 -10.57
N ARG A 217 25.79 18.00 -9.60
CA ARG A 217 27.18 18.41 -9.86
C ARG A 217 27.96 17.38 -10.65
N ALA A 218 27.70 16.08 -10.44
CA ALA A 218 28.32 14.98 -11.16
C ALA A 218 27.67 14.70 -12.54
N GLY A 219 26.55 15.36 -12.87
CA GLY A 219 25.82 15.14 -14.12
C GLY A 219 25.07 13.80 -14.20
N LEU A 220 24.70 13.23 -13.05
CA LEU A 220 23.99 11.96 -12.94
C LEU A 220 22.46 12.17 -12.94
N GLY A 221 21.92 12.64 -14.07
CA GLY A 221 20.48 12.89 -14.23
C GLY A 221 19.60 11.65 -14.02
N ALA A 222 20.14 10.46 -14.29
CA ALA A 222 19.42 9.19 -14.23
C ALA A 222 18.91 8.82 -12.82
N ILE A 223 19.53 9.32 -11.74
CA ILE A 223 19.10 9.06 -10.36
C ILE A 223 17.98 10.01 -9.88
N GLY A 224 17.70 11.08 -10.63
CA GLY A 224 16.74 12.12 -10.25
C GLY A 224 15.36 11.58 -9.80
N PRO A 225 14.71 10.68 -10.55
CA PRO A 225 13.41 10.12 -10.16
C PRO A 225 13.42 9.38 -8.80
N PHE A 226 14.53 8.72 -8.45
CA PHE A 226 14.69 8.03 -7.16
C PHE A 226 14.81 9.02 -6.01
N LEU A 227 15.55 10.11 -6.22
CA LEU A 227 15.70 11.16 -5.23
C LEU A 227 14.39 11.93 -5.03
N ASP A 228 13.60 12.14 -6.08
CA ASP A 228 12.22 12.64 -5.97
C ASP A 228 11.36 11.66 -5.17
N HIS A 229 11.42 10.37 -5.49
CA HIS A 229 10.66 9.33 -4.81
C HIS A 229 10.94 9.27 -3.30
N ILE A 230 12.22 9.15 -2.87
CA ILE A 230 12.55 9.06 -1.44
C ILE A 230 12.19 10.35 -0.70
N THR A 231 12.38 11.52 -1.33
CA THR A 231 11.97 12.81 -0.75
C THR A 231 10.45 12.85 -0.55
N GLY A 232 9.69 12.38 -1.54
CA GLY A 232 8.24 12.25 -1.47
C GLY A 232 7.78 11.30 -0.36
N CYS A 233 8.47 10.17 -0.16
CA CYS A 233 8.20 9.25 0.96
C CYS A 233 8.41 9.94 2.30
N CYS A 234 9.53 10.64 2.49
CA CYS A 234 9.81 11.41 3.71
C CYS A 234 8.73 12.47 3.98
N TYR A 235 8.31 13.22 2.96
CA TYR A 235 7.22 14.20 3.11
C TYR A 235 5.87 13.55 3.40
N THR A 236 5.58 12.38 2.84
CA THR A 236 4.37 11.59 3.14
C THR A 236 4.37 11.19 4.61
N THR A 237 5.49 10.67 5.12
CA THR A 237 5.64 10.30 6.53
C THR A 237 5.51 11.50 7.47
N GLN A 238 5.91 12.70 7.04
CA GLN A 238 5.71 13.96 7.79
C GLN A 238 4.32 14.60 7.57
N LEU A 239 3.43 13.98 6.80
CA LEU A 239 2.12 14.53 6.41
C LEU A 239 2.20 15.90 5.70
N ARG A 240 3.32 16.17 5.01
CA ARG A 240 3.51 17.33 4.14
C ARG A 240 2.89 17.05 2.78
N VAL A 241 1.57 16.88 2.75
CA VAL A 241 0.82 16.29 1.62
C VAL A 241 1.07 17.02 0.30
N ALA A 242 1.10 18.37 0.30
CA ALA A 242 1.29 19.14 -0.92
C ALA A 242 2.71 18.99 -1.49
N GLU A 243 3.73 19.07 -0.62
CA GLU A 243 5.11 18.86 -1.04
C GLU A 243 5.36 17.40 -1.44
N ALA A 244 4.75 16.45 -0.74
CA ALA A 244 4.82 15.03 -1.09
C ALA A 244 4.23 14.78 -2.49
N ALA A 245 3.06 15.34 -2.79
CA ALA A 245 2.41 15.20 -4.10
C ALA A 245 3.29 15.71 -5.24
N ASP A 246 3.92 16.89 -5.10
CA ASP A 246 4.85 17.41 -6.12
C ASP A 246 6.03 16.46 -6.36
N MET A 247 6.66 15.95 -5.29
CA MET A 247 7.77 15.00 -5.42
C MET A 247 7.32 13.69 -6.09
N VAL A 248 6.17 13.15 -5.67
CA VAL A 248 5.61 11.89 -6.17
C VAL A 248 5.26 12.00 -7.65
N ASP A 249 4.64 13.11 -8.07
CA ASP A 249 4.28 13.32 -9.48
C ASP A 249 5.52 13.45 -10.37
N ARG A 250 6.58 14.13 -9.91
CA ARG A 250 7.86 14.20 -10.63
C ARG A 250 8.56 12.85 -10.74
N ALA A 251 8.57 12.08 -9.66
CA ALA A 251 9.11 10.71 -9.66
C ALA A 251 8.34 9.82 -10.64
N LEU A 252 7.00 9.87 -10.61
CA LEU A 252 6.12 9.09 -11.47
C LEU A 252 6.40 9.38 -12.95
N ALA A 253 6.44 10.65 -13.34
CA ALA A 253 6.78 11.07 -14.70
C ALA A 253 8.18 10.60 -15.11
N GLY A 254 9.17 10.73 -14.22
CA GLY A 254 10.53 10.28 -14.47
C GLY A 254 10.63 8.77 -14.70
N PHE A 255 9.92 7.96 -13.90
CA PHE A 255 9.90 6.51 -14.08
C PHE A 255 9.14 6.08 -15.33
N GLU A 256 8.04 6.76 -15.67
CA GLU A 256 7.29 6.54 -16.91
C GLU A 256 8.15 6.83 -18.15
N GLU A 257 8.82 7.99 -18.20
CA GLU A 257 9.75 8.36 -19.27
C GLU A 257 10.89 7.35 -19.42
N SER A 258 11.38 6.81 -18.30
CA SER A 258 12.46 5.82 -18.30
C SER A 258 11.98 4.43 -18.70
N GLY A 259 10.69 4.10 -18.57
CA GLY A 259 10.15 2.74 -18.73
C GLY A 259 10.40 1.82 -17.53
N ASN A 260 10.71 2.37 -16.35
CA ASN A 260 10.97 1.61 -15.12
C ASN A 260 9.66 1.34 -14.37
N TRP A 261 8.89 0.38 -14.88
CA TRP A 261 7.51 0.14 -14.44
C TRP A 261 7.39 -0.32 -12.99
N SER A 262 8.34 -1.06 -12.41
CA SER A 262 8.20 -1.49 -11.01
C SER A 262 8.27 -0.29 -10.05
N TRP A 263 9.19 0.66 -10.27
CA TRP A 263 9.26 1.87 -9.47
C TRP A 263 8.09 2.81 -9.75
N TRP A 264 7.63 2.87 -10.99
CA TRP A 264 6.39 3.57 -11.35
C TRP A 264 5.21 3.02 -10.54
N MET A 265 5.06 1.70 -10.43
CA MET A 265 4.02 1.05 -9.65
C MET A 265 4.09 1.40 -8.17
N HIS A 266 5.29 1.41 -7.59
CA HIS A 266 5.51 1.81 -6.20
C HIS A 266 5.18 3.29 -5.94
N VAL A 267 5.60 4.19 -6.82
CA VAL A 267 5.25 5.61 -6.70
C VAL A 267 3.75 5.83 -6.88
N ARG A 268 3.10 5.04 -7.74
CA ARG A 268 1.65 5.08 -7.94
C ARG A 268 0.88 4.63 -6.69
N SER A 269 1.34 3.62 -5.96
CA SER A 269 0.70 3.21 -4.70
C SER A 269 0.82 4.30 -3.62
N ILE A 270 1.97 4.99 -3.52
CA ILE A 270 2.11 6.17 -2.65
C ILE A 270 1.15 7.30 -3.05
N GLN A 271 0.98 7.56 -4.35
CA GLN A 271 0.02 8.57 -4.82
C GLN A 271 -1.41 8.23 -4.37
N HIS A 272 -1.79 6.95 -4.33
CA HIS A 272 -3.07 6.52 -3.76
C HIS A 272 -3.15 6.72 -2.24
N VAL A 273 -2.07 6.47 -1.50
CA VAL A 273 -1.99 6.79 -0.06
C VAL A 273 -2.25 8.30 0.16
N LEU A 274 -1.57 9.16 -0.60
CA LEU A 274 -1.74 10.62 -0.54
C LEU A 274 -3.17 11.06 -0.91
N ALA A 275 -3.77 10.46 -1.94
CA ALA A 275 -5.15 10.77 -2.34
C ALA A 275 -6.17 10.46 -1.23
N VAL A 276 -5.98 9.34 -0.52
CA VAL A 276 -6.81 9.00 0.65
C VAL A 276 -6.63 10.00 1.79
N MET A 277 -5.42 10.51 2.00
CA MET A 277 -5.12 11.54 3.00
C MET A 277 -5.74 12.91 2.66
N SER A 278 -5.66 13.33 1.39
CA SER A 278 -6.10 14.66 0.95
C SER A 278 -7.60 14.75 0.62
N ARG A 279 -8.27 13.61 0.39
CA ARG A 279 -9.62 13.51 -0.22
C ARG A 279 -9.70 14.07 -1.65
N GLU A 280 -8.57 14.26 -2.31
CA GLU A 280 -8.54 14.55 -3.73
C GLU A 280 -8.64 13.22 -4.50
N GLN A 281 -9.41 13.19 -5.59
CA GLN A 281 -9.30 12.05 -6.49
C GLN A 281 -7.88 12.05 -7.07
N PRO A 282 -7.20 10.90 -7.15
CA PRO A 282 -5.93 10.84 -7.87
C PRO A 282 -6.18 11.32 -9.31
N PRO A 283 -5.21 12.04 -9.93
CA PRO A 283 -5.36 12.53 -11.28
C PRO A 283 -5.71 11.36 -12.24
N GLY A 284 -6.84 11.48 -12.94
CA GLY A 284 -7.41 10.40 -13.76
C GLY A 284 -8.79 9.87 -13.31
N GLY A 285 -9.31 10.30 -12.15
CA GLY A 285 -10.71 10.11 -11.77
C GLY A 285 -11.07 8.77 -11.11
N GLY A 286 -10.09 8.02 -10.62
CA GLY A 286 -10.28 6.66 -10.11
C GLY A 286 -9.79 6.45 -8.68
N THR A 287 -10.72 6.44 -7.73
CA THR A 287 -10.65 5.50 -6.61
C THR A 287 -11.83 4.54 -6.73
N SER A 288 -11.86 3.84 -7.86
CA SER A 288 -12.67 2.61 -7.97
C SER A 288 -11.75 1.44 -7.63
N SER A 289 -12.25 0.46 -6.86
CA SER A 289 -11.61 -0.85 -6.64
C SER A 289 -10.98 -1.42 -7.94
N SER A 290 -11.64 -1.16 -9.07
CA SER A 290 -11.22 -1.54 -10.42
C SER A 290 -9.94 -0.90 -10.99
N GLU A 291 -9.39 0.17 -10.40
CA GLU A 291 -8.06 0.68 -10.79
C GLU A 291 -6.95 -0.02 -10.00
N LEU A 292 -7.14 -0.20 -8.68
CA LEU A 292 -6.24 -0.98 -7.83
C LEU A 292 -6.15 -2.43 -8.30
N GLU A 293 -7.28 -3.05 -8.64
CA GLU A 293 -7.33 -4.38 -9.23
C GLU A 293 -6.59 -4.44 -10.58
N ARG A 294 -6.74 -3.43 -11.44
CA ARG A 294 -6.00 -3.36 -12.71
C ARG A 294 -4.49 -3.26 -12.50
N LEU A 295 -4.05 -2.45 -11.54
CA LEU A 295 -2.64 -2.28 -11.17
C LEU A 295 -2.03 -3.59 -10.64
N LEU A 296 -2.78 -4.34 -9.84
CA LEU A 296 -2.36 -5.65 -9.31
C LEU A 296 -2.29 -6.74 -10.39
N LEU A 297 -3.17 -6.71 -11.39
CA LEU A 297 -3.23 -7.71 -12.47
C LEU A 297 -2.09 -7.60 -13.49
N MET A 298 -1.36 -6.49 -13.53
CA MET A 298 -0.16 -6.34 -14.38
C MET A 298 1.02 -7.13 -13.77
N GLY A 299 0.96 -8.46 -13.66
CA GLY A 299 1.87 -9.26 -12.82
C GLY A 299 3.38 -9.18 -13.11
N ASP A 300 3.80 -8.72 -14.30
CA ASP A 300 5.21 -8.76 -14.72
C ASP A 300 6.12 -7.76 -14.00
N TRP A 301 5.56 -6.72 -13.34
CA TRP A 301 6.39 -5.71 -12.65
C TRP A 301 7.04 -6.20 -11.36
N ARG A 302 6.61 -7.37 -10.84
CA ARG A 302 7.09 -8.01 -9.61
C ARG A 302 8.17 -9.06 -9.81
N ASP A 303 8.46 -9.45 -11.06
CA ASP A 303 9.44 -10.51 -11.32
C ASP A 303 10.82 -10.11 -10.78
N GLY A 304 11.36 -10.92 -9.86
CA GLY A 304 12.61 -10.64 -9.14
C GLY A 304 12.59 -9.44 -8.17
N ARG A 305 11.41 -8.92 -7.80
CA ARG A 305 11.25 -7.70 -6.98
C ARG A 305 10.30 -7.87 -5.81
N ARG A 306 10.57 -8.86 -4.95
CA ARG A 306 9.65 -9.21 -3.86
C ARG A 306 9.48 -8.09 -2.84
N SER A 307 10.54 -7.44 -2.38
CA SER A 307 10.42 -6.35 -1.39
C SER A 307 9.58 -5.18 -1.91
N LEU A 308 9.88 -4.67 -3.10
CA LEU A 308 9.12 -3.61 -3.74
C LEU A 308 7.66 -4.04 -3.97
N GLY A 309 7.45 -5.28 -4.42
CA GLY A 309 6.12 -5.89 -4.55
C GLY A 309 5.34 -5.91 -3.24
N HIS A 310 5.96 -6.35 -2.15
CA HIS A 310 5.33 -6.40 -0.83
C HIS A 310 5.09 -4.99 -0.25
N SER A 311 5.98 -4.02 -0.47
CA SER A 311 5.75 -2.62 -0.13
C SER A 311 4.51 -2.05 -0.84
N VAL A 312 4.36 -2.31 -2.15
CA VAL A 312 3.14 -1.94 -2.89
C VAL A 312 1.91 -2.62 -2.29
N LEU A 313 1.95 -3.92 -2.03
CA LEU A 313 0.82 -4.64 -1.43
C LEU A 313 0.43 -4.05 -0.07
N MET A 314 1.42 -3.72 0.76
CA MET A 314 1.21 -3.08 2.05
C MET A 314 0.57 -1.70 1.90
N GLU A 315 1.09 -0.85 1.01
CA GLU A 315 0.52 0.49 0.76
C GLU A 315 -0.93 0.43 0.26
N LEU A 316 -1.23 -0.53 -0.62
CA LEU A 316 -2.61 -0.77 -1.06
C LEU A 316 -3.49 -1.30 0.08
N ALA A 317 -2.96 -2.13 0.97
CA ALA A 317 -3.67 -2.56 2.16
C ALA A 317 -3.94 -1.39 3.14
N ILE A 318 -3.02 -0.42 3.24
CA ILE A 318 -3.24 0.83 3.99
C ILE A 318 -4.40 1.62 3.37
N VAL A 319 -4.43 1.75 2.03
CA VAL A 319 -5.52 2.41 1.30
C VAL A 319 -6.85 1.72 1.58
N LEU A 320 -6.95 0.40 1.42
CA LEU A 320 -8.19 -0.36 1.66
C LEU A 320 -8.65 -0.28 3.12
N THR A 321 -7.73 -0.44 4.07
CA THR A 321 -8.04 -0.29 5.51
C THR A 321 -8.58 1.11 5.81
N SER A 322 -7.98 2.14 5.19
CA SER A 322 -8.42 3.53 5.34
C SER A 322 -9.78 3.81 4.69
N LEU A 323 -10.21 2.98 3.76
CA LEU A 323 -11.55 2.99 3.17
C LEU A 323 -12.55 2.09 3.91
N GLY A 324 -12.09 1.34 4.92
CA GLY A 324 -12.92 0.43 5.73
C GLY A 324 -13.02 -0.99 5.18
N ASP A 325 -12.23 -1.36 4.18
CA ASP A 325 -12.17 -2.72 3.62
C ASP A 325 -11.01 -3.53 4.21
N ALA A 326 -11.15 -3.91 5.49
CA ALA A 326 -10.15 -4.71 6.19
C ALA A 326 -9.97 -6.11 5.57
N ASP A 327 -11.02 -6.69 5.02
CA ASP A 327 -10.96 -8.00 4.36
C ASP A 327 -10.19 -7.92 3.04
N GLY A 328 -10.40 -6.87 2.24
CA GLY A 328 -9.61 -6.60 1.05
C GLY A 328 -8.14 -6.33 1.37
N ALA A 329 -7.87 -5.52 2.40
CA ALA A 329 -6.51 -5.27 2.88
C ALA A 329 -5.79 -6.57 3.24
N ARG A 330 -6.44 -7.46 4.03
CA ARG A 330 -5.91 -8.79 4.38
C ARG A 330 -5.66 -9.66 3.15
N ARG A 331 -6.56 -9.68 2.16
CA ARG A 331 -6.38 -10.47 0.93
C ARG A 331 -5.20 -9.99 0.10
N ILE A 332 -5.05 -8.67 -0.05
CA ILE A 332 -3.95 -8.08 -0.82
C ILE A 332 -2.62 -8.38 -0.13
N ILE A 333 -2.50 -8.11 1.16
CA ILE A 333 -1.22 -8.21 1.86
C ILE A 333 -0.72 -9.65 1.96
N LEU A 334 -1.64 -10.63 2.07
CA LEU A 334 -1.34 -12.06 2.12
C LEU A 334 -1.38 -12.73 0.73
N ALA A 335 -1.39 -11.95 -0.36
CA ALA A 335 -1.44 -12.50 -1.71
C ALA A 335 -0.21 -13.34 -2.05
N ASP A 336 0.96 -12.98 -1.50
CA ASP A 336 2.25 -13.59 -1.80
C ASP A 336 2.81 -14.46 -0.64
N GLY A 337 1.95 -14.83 0.31
CA GLY A 337 2.29 -15.71 1.43
C GLY A 337 1.78 -15.24 2.78
N ASP A 338 2.28 -15.88 3.84
CA ASP A 338 2.07 -15.44 5.23
C ASP A 338 2.93 -14.20 5.51
N ILE A 339 2.69 -13.51 6.63
CA ILE A 339 3.48 -12.34 7.05
C ILE A 339 4.98 -12.67 7.13
N ASP A 340 5.34 -13.89 7.53
CA ASP A 340 6.72 -14.37 7.60
C ASP A 340 7.39 -14.51 6.22
N ASP A 341 6.59 -14.68 5.15
CA ASP A 341 7.07 -14.76 3.77
C ASP A 341 7.26 -13.37 3.13
N LEU A 342 6.73 -12.33 3.78
CA LEU A 342 6.81 -10.95 3.30
C LEU A 342 8.17 -10.34 3.61
N VAL A 343 8.70 -9.63 2.62
CA VAL A 343 9.95 -8.87 2.70
C VAL A 343 9.57 -7.43 3.04
N LEU A 344 9.46 -7.15 4.34
CA LEU A 344 9.06 -5.86 4.90
C LEU A 344 10.07 -5.43 5.95
N THR A 345 10.35 -4.13 6.03
CA THR A 345 11.17 -3.58 7.11
C THR A 345 10.45 -3.71 8.46
N ASN A 346 11.20 -3.61 9.58
CA ASN A 346 10.64 -3.60 10.93
C ASN A 346 9.38 -2.71 11.11
N PRO A 347 9.36 -1.41 10.74
CA PRO A 347 8.15 -0.60 10.90
C PRO A 347 6.98 -1.09 10.02
N ASP A 348 7.27 -1.50 8.77
CA ASP A 348 6.28 -1.98 7.81
C ASP A 348 5.64 -3.30 8.24
N ARG A 349 6.45 -4.22 8.79
CA ARG A 349 6.00 -5.50 9.33
C ARG A 349 5.11 -5.27 10.56
N ALA A 350 5.47 -4.35 11.44
CA ALA A 350 4.65 -4.01 12.61
C ALA A 350 3.28 -3.44 12.17
N LEU A 351 3.27 -2.51 11.22
CA LEU A 351 2.05 -1.95 10.66
C LEU A 351 1.16 -3.03 10.00
N THR A 352 1.79 -3.94 9.27
CA THR A 352 1.13 -5.10 8.65
C THR A 352 0.51 -6.02 9.69
N ALA A 353 1.25 -6.37 10.74
CA ALA A 353 0.76 -7.16 11.85
C ALA A 353 -0.43 -6.51 12.56
N GLU A 354 -0.42 -5.17 12.72
CA GLU A 354 -1.55 -4.44 13.28
C GLU A 354 -2.81 -4.57 12.43
N MET A 355 -2.71 -4.37 11.11
CA MET A 355 -3.85 -4.49 10.19
C MET A 355 -4.43 -5.91 10.19
N LEU A 356 -3.56 -6.92 10.16
CA LEU A 356 -3.96 -8.32 10.21
C LEU A 356 -4.58 -8.68 11.57
N CYS A 357 -4.07 -8.14 12.67
CA CYS A 357 -4.59 -8.38 14.01
C CYS A 357 -5.99 -7.77 14.16
N ALA A 358 -6.20 -6.55 13.65
CA ALA A 358 -7.52 -5.94 13.60
C ALA A 358 -8.53 -6.80 12.82
N ALA A 359 -8.14 -7.37 11.68
CA ALA A 359 -8.98 -8.29 10.92
C ALA A 359 -9.26 -9.59 11.68
N ALA A 360 -8.24 -10.20 12.30
CA ALA A 360 -8.39 -11.42 13.09
C ALA A 360 -9.33 -11.24 14.29
N VAL A 361 -9.19 -10.12 15.02
CA VAL A 361 -10.09 -9.77 16.14
C VAL A 361 -11.53 -9.57 15.65
N ALA A 362 -11.73 -8.92 14.50
CA ALA A 362 -13.05 -8.73 13.92
C ALA A 362 -13.72 -10.07 13.54
N ASP A 363 -12.94 -11.05 13.09
CA ASP A 363 -13.39 -12.41 12.77
C ASP A 363 -13.55 -13.32 14.00
N GLY A 364 -13.09 -12.87 15.18
CA GLY A 364 -13.05 -13.67 16.40
C GLY A 364 -11.95 -14.74 16.39
N ASP A 365 -10.95 -14.63 15.51
CA ASP A 365 -9.79 -15.51 15.45
C ASP A 365 -8.74 -15.09 16.50
N THR A 366 -8.93 -15.58 17.72
CA THR A 366 -8.05 -15.27 18.85
C THR A 366 -6.68 -15.93 18.75
N VAL A 367 -6.54 -17.01 17.96
CA VAL A 367 -5.28 -17.73 17.78
C VAL A 367 -4.35 -16.90 16.90
N GLU A 368 -4.88 -16.43 15.77
CA GLU A 368 -4.11 -15.61 14.83
C GLU A 368 -3.80 -14.23 15.44
N ALA A 369 -4.77 -13.60 16.09
CA ALA A 369 -4.56 -12.32 16.75
C ALA A 369 -3.46 -12.40 17.83
N ALA A 370 -3.40 -13.51 18.59
CA ALA A 370 -2.34 -13.76 19.56
C ALA A 370 -0.98 -14.06 18.88
N ARG A 371 -0.95 -14.71 17.72
CA ARG A 371 0.28 -14.92 16.94
C ARG A 371 0.87 -13.60 16.47
N LEU A 372 0.04 -12.74 15.88
CA LEU A 372 0.47 -11.43 15.39
C LEU A 372 0.99 -10.53 16.52
N GLN A 373 0.38 -10.58 17.70
CA GLN A 373 0.92 -9.92 18.89
C GLN A 373 2.29 -10.47 19.30
N ARG A 374 2.46 -11.80 19.32
CA ARG A 374 3.74 -12.43 19.65
C ARG A 374 4.85 -11.99 18.69
N ILE A 375 4.56 -11.86 17.40
CA ILE A 375 5.50 -11.33 16.41
C ILE A 375 5.97 -9.94 16.85
N VAL A 376 5.04 -9.00 17.08
CA VAL A 376 5.36 -7.62 17.48
C VAL A 376 6.05 -7.52 18.83
N ASP A 377 5.73 -8.40 19.78
CA ASP A 377 6.39 -8.48 21.09
C ASP A 377 7.87 -8.88 20.97
N HIS A 378 8.24 -9.62 19.92
CA HIS A 378 9.62 -10.09 19.66
C HIS A 378 10.36 -9.29 18.58
N MET A 379 9.79 -8.17 18.13
CA MET A 379 10.47 -7.22 17.25
C MET A 379 11.32 -6.22 18.03
N MET A 380 12.43 -5.78 17.44
CA MET A 380 13.28 -4.71 17.96
C MET A 380 12.42 -3.49 18.34
N PRO A 381 12.63 -2.89 19.53
CA PRO A 381 11.74 -1.88 20.08
C PRO A 381 11.99 -0.48 19.46
N SER A 382 11.82 -0.37 18.14
CA SER A 382 11.78 0.93 17.47
C SER A 382 10.56 1.73 17.95
N PRO A 383 10.56 3.08 17.84
CA PRO A 383 9.41 3.89 18.24
C PRO A 383 8.09 3.43 17.60
N TYR A 384 8.13 3.00 16.34
CA TYR A 384 6.97 2.52 15.59
C TYR A 384 6.46 1.19 16.15
N VAL A 385 7.35 0.23 16.41
CA VAL A 385 6.99 -1.06 17.03
C VAL A 385 6.36 -0.85 18.39
N LEU A 386 6.91 0.04 19.22
CA LEU A 386 6.37 0.35 20.55
C LEU A 386 4.95 0.93 20.44
N ILE A 387 4.72 1.86 19.52
CA ILE A 387 3.39 2.42 19.26
C ILE A 387 2.42 1.33 18.80
N VAL A 388 2.79 0.52 17.81
CA VAL A 388 1.96 -0.58 17.30
C VAL A 388 1.64 -1.59 18.40
N ARG A 389 2.63 -1.96 19.21
CA ARG A 389 2.49 -2.91 20.31
C ARG A 389 1.43 -2.46 21.31
N GLU A 390 1.49 -1.20 21.75
CA GLU A 390 0.48 -0.63 22.66
C GLU A 390 -0.93 -0.66 22.05
N ARG A 391 -1.06 -0.32 20.77
CA ARG A 391 -2.36 -0.33 20.06
C ARG A 391 -2.94 -1.74 19.96
N MET A 392 -2.12 -2.72 19.59
CA MET A 392 -2.55 -4.12 19.49
C MET A 392 -2.90 -4.71 20.85
N GLN A 393 -2.13 -4.41 21.91
CA GLN A 393 -2.45 -4.83 23.27
C GLN A 393 -3.78 -4.26 23.76
N ALA A 394 -4.05 -2.98 23.49
CA ALA A 394 -5.34 -2.36 23.82
C ALA A 394 -6.50 -3.00 23.05
N LEU A 395 -6.31 -3.30 21.76
CA LEU A 395 -7.28 -3.98 20.92
C LEU A 395 -7.62 -5.37 21.47
N LEU A 396 -6.61 -6.18 21.77
CA LEU A 396 -6.78 -7.57 22.24
C LEU A 396 -7.37 -7.66 23.65
N SER A 397 -6.95 -6.77 24.54
CA SER A 397 -7.47 -6.73 25.92
C SER A 397 -8.83 -6.05 26.02
N GLY A 398 -9.29 -5.39 24.94
CA GLY A 398 -10.49 -4.56 24.98
C GLY A 398 -10.35 -3.34 25.89
N THR A 399 -9.13 -2.95 26.27
CA THR A 399 -8.85 -1.76 27.08
C THR A 399 -8.80 -0.50 26.22
N ALA A 400 -8.87 0.66 26.86
CA ALA A 400 -8.75 1.94 26.16
C ALA A 400 -7.36 2.07 25.55
N VAL A 401 -7.29 2.42 24.26
CA VAL A 401 -6.03 2.78 23.60
C VAL A 401 -5.36 3.90 24.41
N GLN A 402 -4.05 3.77 24.65
CA GLN A 402 -3.21 4.79 25.28
C GLN A 402 -2.23 5.33 24.24
N GLU A 403 -1.79 6.58 24.43
CA GLU A 403 -0.68 7.13 23.64
C GLU A 403 0.62 6.55 24.21
N ALA A 404 1.42 5.91 23.36
CA ALA A 404 2.72 5.39 23.79
C ALA A 404 3.65 6.58 24.14
N PRO A 405 4.49 6.49 25.19
CA PRO A 405 5.34 7.60 25.61
C PRO A 405 6.26 8.14 24.50
N VAL A 406 6.73 7.26 23.62
CA VAL A 406 7.64 7.57 22.50
C VAL A 406 6.99 8.36 21.37
N VAL A 407 5.66 8.54 21.36
CA VAL A 407 4.96 9.30 20.32
C VAL A 407 5.39 10.77 20.34
N GLU A 408 5.65 11.33 21.52
CA GLU A 408 6.10 12.73 21.65
C GLU A 408 7.50 12.93 21.03
N ASP A 409 8.38 11.93 21.16
CA ASP A 409 9.75 11.98 20.63
C ASP A 409 9.80 11.96 19.10
N LEU A 410 8.75 11.46 18.43
CA LEU A 410 8.64 11.43 16.97
C LEU A 410 8.23 12.77 16.35
N GLY A 411 7.79 13.75 17.17
CA GLY A 411 7.35 15.06 16.70
C GLY A 411 6.07 14.99 15.85
N HIS A 412 6.15 15.34 14.56
CA HIS A 412 5.02 15.30 13.64
C HIS A 412 5.22 14.25 12.54
N GLY A 413 4.31 13.27 12.47
CA GLY A 413 4.21 12.40 11.30
C GLY A 413 2.99 11.48 11.31
N PHE A 414 2.94 10.63 10.29
CA PHE A 414 1.85 9.69 9.99
C PHE A 414 1.42 8.85 11.20
N GLU A 415 2.36 8.32 11.98
CA GLU A 415 2.02 7.50 13.15
C GLU A 415 1.48 8.29 14.35
N VAL A 416 1.91 9.54 14.53
CA VAL A 416 1.35 10.44 15.54
C VAL A 416 -0.10 10.74 15.18
N PHE A 417 -0.35 11.06 13.91
CA PHE A 417 -1.70 11.23 13.39
C PHE A 417 -2.57 9.98 13.57
N ARG A 418 -2.07 8.81 13.18
CA ARG A 418 -2.78 7.53 13.28
C ARG A 418 -3.12 7.19 14.73
N THR A 419 -2.19 7.39 15.65
CA THR A 419 -2.40 7.18 17.09
C THR A 419 -3.49 8.10 17.64
N ARG A 420 -3.42 9.41 17.34
CA ARG A 420 -4.45 10.38 17.76
C ARG A 420 -5.82 10.09 17.13
N TRP A 421 -5.85 9.65 15.87
CA TRP A 421 -7.07 9.20 15.21
C TRP A 421 -7.71 7.98 15.90
N LEU A 422 -6.90 7.00 16.29
CA LEU A 422 -7.37 5.78 16.96
C LEU A 422 -7.83 6.06 18.39
N LEU A 423 -7.14 6.94 19.13
CA LEU A 423 -7.59 7.42 20.44
C LEU A 423 -8.96 8.08 20.37
N LEU A 424 -9.17 8.96 19.38
CA LEU A 424 -10.46 9.59 19.12
C LEU A 424 -11.52 8.54 18.77
N SER A 425 -11.23 7.66 17.81
CA SER A 425 -12.16 6.62 17.34
C SER A 425 -12.57 5.68 18.46
N ASP A 426 -11.64 5.26 19.32
CA ASP A 426 -11.92 4.41 20.49
C ASP A 426 -12.78 5.13 21.53
N ALA A 427 -12.46 6.39 21.86
CA ALA A 427 -13.22 7.17 22.83
C ALA A 427 -14.67 7.37 22.38
N VAL A 428 -14.87 7.69 21.10
CA VAL A 428 -16.20 7.80 20.48
C VAL A 428 -16.94 6.46 20.52
N ARG A 429 -16.30 5.37 20.07
CA ARG A 429 -16.90 4.02 20.06
C ARG A 429 -17.35 3.56 21.44
N ARG A 430 -16.60 3.92 22.49
CA ARG A 430 -16.92 3.60 23.89
C ARG A 430 -17.90 4.58 24.55
N GLY A 431 -18.36 5.62 23.85
CA GLY A 431 -19.25 6.63 24.39
C GLY A 431 -18.62 7.53 25.47
N ARG A 432 -17.28 7.62 25.52
CA ARG A 432 -16.55 8.43 26.52
C ARG A 432 -16.43 9.87 26.06
N ARG A 433 -17.48 10.67 26.29
CA ARG A 433 -17.61 12.04 25.74
C ARG A 433 -16.43 12.96 26.06
N ASP A 434 -15.99 13.05 27.30
CA ASP A 434 -14.90 13.95 27.69
C ASP A 434 -13.56 13.53 27.07
N ALA A 435 -13.27 12.23 27.06
CA ALA A 435 -12.09 11.68 26.39
C ALA A 435 -12.12 11.92 24.87
N ALA A 436 -13.28 11.78 24.25
CA ALA A 436 -13.44 12.02 22.82
C ALA A 436 -13.25 13.51 22.45
N LEU A 437 -13.76 14.43 23.28
CA LEU A 437 -13.54 15.87 23.09
C LEU A 437 -12.07 16.24 23.27
N GLY A 438 -11.39 15.69 24.28
CA GLY A 438 -9.95 15.88 24.47
C GLY A 438 -9.13 15.34 23.30
N ALA A 439 -9.42 14.12 22.84
CA ALA A 439 -8.74 13.52 21.70
C ALA A 439 -9.00 14.29 20.39
N LEU A 440 -10.23 14.81 20.19
CA LEU A 440 -10.55 15.67 19.06
C LEU A 440 -9.75 16.97 19.09
N ALA A 441 -9.63 17.62 20.26
CA ALA A 441 -8.84 18.85 20.40
C ALA A 441 -7.35 18.60 20.11
N ASN A 442 -6.78 17.50 20.61
CA ASN A 442 -5.40 17.11 20.34
C ASN A 442 -5.16 16.79 18.85
N LEU A 443 -6.11 16.10 18.21
CA LEU A 443 -6.07 15.80 16.78
C LEU A 443 -6.22 17.08 15.94
N ASP A 444 -7.05 18.03 16.37
CA ASP A 444 -7.25 19.31 15.68
C ASP A 444 -6.03 20.23 15.78
N ALA A 445 -5.44 20.33 16.96
CA ALA A 445 -4.18 21.06 17.18
C ALA A 445 -3.07 20.49 16.27
N TYR A 446 -2.93 19.17 16.28
CA TYR A 446 -2.01 18.46 15.39
C TYR A 446 -2.28 18.74 13.91
N ALA A 447 -3.54 18.59 13.48
CA ALA A 447 -3.92 18.80 12.09
C ALA A 447 -3.70 20.25 11.63
N THR A 448 -3.80 21.21 12.55
CA THR A 448 -3.49 22.63 12.29
C THR A 448 -2.01 22.82 12.02
N GLU A 449 -1.17 22.28 12.91
CA GLU A 449 0.29 22.38 12.82
C GLU A 449 0.83 21.66 11.57
N ALA A 450 0.33 20.45 11.30
CA ALA A 450 0.64 19.66 10.11
C ALA A 450 -0.10 20.12 8.84
N ARG A 451 -0.96 21.14 8.92
CA ARG A 451 -1.73 21.71 7.79
C ARG A 451 -2.61 20.71 7.01
N ILE A 452 -3.15 19.70 7.68
CA ILE A 452 -3.96 18.61 7.11
C ILE A 452 -5.47 18.79 7.41
N ALA A 453 -6.08 19.82 6.82
CA ALA A 453 -7.45 20.23 7.12
C ALA A 453 -8.53 19.15 6.86
N ALA A 454 -8.30 18.21 5.94
CA ALA A 454 -9.22 17.12 5.60
C ALA A 454 -9.56 16.19 6.78
N VAL A 455 -8.67 16.12 7.77
CA VAL A 455 -8.82 15.33 9.00
C VAL A 455 -10.03 15.79 9.81
N ARG A 456 -10.27 17.11 9.90
CA ARG A 456 -11.35 17.69 10.71
C ARG A 456 -12.72 17.19 10.26
N THR A 457 -12.95 17.13 8.94
CA THR A 457 -14.21 16.64 8.38
C THR A 457 -14.45 15.17 8.74
N ARG A 458 -13.40 14.34 8.72
CA ARG A 458 -13.49 12.92 9.05
C ARG A 458 -13.67 12.70 10.56
N ALA A 459 -12.98 13.48 11.39
CA ALA A 459 -13.12 13.44 12.84
C ALA A 459 -14.55 13.77 13.29
N VAL A 460 -15.18 14.78 12.69
CA VAL A 460 -16.60 15.11 12.93
C VAL A 460 -17.54 13.97 12.51
N GLN A 461 -17.22 13.23 11.45
CA GLN A 461 -18.00 12.07 11.02
C GLN A 461 -17.98 10.94 12.05
N LEU A 462 -16.94 10.81 12.89
CA LEU A 462 -16.92 9.83 13.98
C LEU A 462 -17.97 10.13 15.05
N PHE A 463 -18.19 11.42 15.38
CA PHE A 463 -19.17 11.85 16.38
C PHE A 463 -20.61 11.79 15.91
N ARG A 464 -20.83 11.69 14.59
CA ARG A 464 -22.12 11.24 14.12
C ARG A 464 -22.25 9.82 14.65
N ALA A 465 -23.29 9.57 15.44
CA ALA A 465 -23.63 8.21 15.84
C ALA A 465 -23.44 7.35 14.59
N PRO A 466 -22.74 6.20 14.66
CA PRO A 466 -22.92 5.20 13.63
C PRO A 466 -24.43 5.15 13.48
N VAL A 467 -24.92 5.45 12.28
CA VAL A 467 -26.24 4.96 11.95
C VAL A 467 -26.00 3.46 12.09
N ALA A 468 -26.30 2.89 13.27
CA ALA A 468 -26.39 1.46 13.47
C ALA A 468 -27.10 1.01 12.20
N PRO A 469 -26.47 0.13 11.38
CA PRO A 469 -26.94 -0.13 10.02
C PRO A 469 -28.44 -0.28 10.16
N ALA A 470 -29.18 0.74 9.67
CA ALA A 470 -30.54 0.94 10.13
C ALA A 470 -31.23 -0.39 9.92
N ASP A 471 -31.88 -0.97 10.94
CA ASP A 471 -32.50 -2.30 10.82
C ASP A 471 -33.08 -2.44 9.40
N GLY A 472 -32.47 -3.30 8.58
CA GLY A 472 -32.72 -3.39 7.13
C GLY A 472 -31.64 -2.89 6.14
N VAL A 473 -30.42 -2.49 6.55
CA VAL A 473 -29.34 -2.08 5.62
C VAL A 473 -28.18 -3.09 5.61
N LEU A 474 -27.91 -3.68 4.45
CA LEU A 474 -26.81 -4.62 4.22
C LEU A 474 -25.53 -3.90 3.79
N SER A 475 -24.37 -4.37 4.25
CA SER A 475 -23.08 -3.98 3.66
C SER A 475 -22.96 -4.52 2.22
N THR A 476 -22.06 -3.95 1.40
CA THR A 476 -21.83 -4.42 0.02
C THR A 476 -21.59 -5.93 -0.03
N ARG A 477 -20.78 -6.47 0.89
CA ARG A 477 -20.47 -7.90 0.93
C ARG A 477 -21.62 -8.75 1.44
N GLN A 478 -22.37 -8.26 2.44
CA GLN A 478 -23.59 -8.92 2.89
C GLN A 478 -24.64 -8.94 1.77
N LEU A 479 -24.74 -7.87 0.98
CA LEU A 479 -25.64 -7.77 -0.16
C LEU A 479 -25.25 -8.76 -1.26
N GLU A 480 -23.96 -8.88 -1.61
CA GLU A 480 -23.48 -9.87 -2.59
C GLU A 480 -23.78 -11.30 -2.15
N VAL A 481 -23.46 -11.65 -0.89
CA VAL A 481 -23.72 -12.98 -0.32
C VAL A 481 -25.22 -13.24 -0.21
N ALA A 482 -26.02 -12.27 0.25
CA ALA A 482 -27.47 -12.37 0.32
C ALA A 482 -28.11 -12.51 -1.06
N THR A 483 -27.56 -11.84 -2.07
CA THR A 483 -28.00 -11.90 -3.46
C THR A 483 -27.77 -13.29 -4.05
N LEU A 484 -26.57 -13.87 -3.84
CA LEU A 484 -26.29 -15.23 -4.30
C LEU A 484 -27.06 -16.29 -3.50
N ALA A 485 -27.25 -16.07 -2.19
CA ALA A 485 -28.08 -16.94 -1.36
C ALA A 485 -29.56 -16.90 -1.76
N ALA A 486 -30.10 -15.71 -2.08
CA ALA A 486 -31.44 -15.52 -2.62
C ALA A 486 -31.60 -16.13 -4.03
N ALA A 487 -30.51 -16.28 -4.78
CA ALA A 487 -30.47 -17.02 -6.04
C ALA A 487 -30.42 -18.55 -5.86
N GLY A 488 -30.49 -19.06 -4.62
CA GLY A 488 -30.52 -20.49 -4.32
C GLY A 488 -29.15 -21.17 -4.26
N ARG A 489 -28.04 -20.41 -4.35
CA ARG A 489 -26.68 -20.98 -4.24
C ARG A 489 -26.40 -21.43 -2.81
N THR A 490 -25.73 -22.57 -2.66
CA THR A 490 -25.25 -23.10 -1.37
C THR A 490 -24.04 -22.31 -0.87
N ASN A 491 -23.73 -22.36 0.43
CA ASN A 491 -22.57 -21.65 0.99
C ASN A 491 -21.25 -22.05 0.34
N ARG A 492 -21.12 -23.31 -0.08
CA ARG A 492 -19.92 -23.81 -0.78
C ARG A 492 -19.81 -23.22 -2.20
N GLU A 493 -20.92 -23.10 -2.92
CA GLU A 493 -20.94 -22.49 -4.25
C GLU A 493 -20.71 -20.97 -4.18
N ILE A 494 -21.28 -20.29 -3.18
CA ILE A 494 -21.04 -18.87 -2.94
C ILE A 494 -19.57 -18.63 -2.57
N ALA A 495 -19.00 -19.48 -1.71
CA ALA A 495 -17.60 -19.45 -1.32
C ALA A 495 -16.69 -19.58 -2.55
N ALA A 496 -16.97 -20.52 -3.45
CA ALA A 496 -16.24 -20.68 -4.69
C ALA A 496 -16.42 -19.48 -5.64
N ALA A 497 -17.64 -18.96 -5.79
CA ALA A 497 -17.95 -17.86 -6.70
C ALA A 497 -17.37 -16.51 -6.24
N LEU A 498 -17.22 -16.30 -4.93
CA LEU A 498 -16.74 -15.07 -4.34
C LEU A 498 -15.32 -15.17 -3.79
N PHE A 499 -14.64 -16.30 -3.99
CA PHE A 499 -13.31 -16.61 -3.46
C PHE A 499 -13.22 -16.41 -1.92
N LEU A 500 -14.18 -16.97 -1.19
CA LEU A 500 -14.27 -16.90 0.28
C LEU A 500 -14.18 -18.30 0.90
N GLY A 501 -13.88 -18.36 2.21
CA GLY A 501 -14.09 -19.57 3.01
C GLY A 501 -15.58 -19.84 3.25
N VAL A 502 -15.99 -21.11 3.31
CA VAL A 502 -17.40 -21.51 3.56
C VAL A 502 -17.93 -20.94 4.88
N ARG A 503 -17.09 -20.94 5.92
CA ARG A 503 -17.42 -20.36 7.24
C ARG A 503 -17.62 -18.84 7.20
N THR A 504 -16.85 -18.15 6.37
CA THR A 504 -17.00 -16.71 6.12
C THR A 504 -18.35 -16.42 5.46
N VAL A 505 -18.75 -17.24 4.48
CA VAL A 505 -20.07 -17.14 3.85
C VAL A 505 -21.20 -17.39 4.85
N GLU A 506 -21.07 -18.38 5.74
CA GLU A 506 -22.03 -18.62 6.83
C GLU A 506 -22.19 -17.40 7.73
N GLY A 507 -21.07 -16.77 8.10
CA GLY A 507 -21.04 -15.53 8.88
C GLY A 507 -21.75 -14.37 8.18
N TYR A 508 -21.50 -14.17 6.88
CA TYR A 508 -22.18 -13.13 6.10
C TYR A 508 -23.67 -13.41 5.90
N VAL A 509 -24.09 -14.66 5.65
CA VAL A 509 -25.52 -15.03 5.56
C VAL A 509 -26.23 -14.78 6.88
N ALA A 510 -25.65 -15.22 8.00
CA ALA A 510 -26.23 -15.01 9.32
C ALA A 510 -26.32 -13.52 9.67
N SER A 511 -25.31 -12.73 9.28
CA SER A 511 -25.31 -11.28 9.49
C SER A 511 -26.34 -10.59 8.61
N ALA A 512 -26.49 -11.00 7.35
CA ALA A 512 -27.51 -10.47 6.45
C ALA A 512 -28.93 -10.78 6.94
N LEU A 513 -29.19 -12.00 7.41
CA LEU A 513 -30.49 -12.39 7.99
C LEU A 513 -30.83 -11.56 9.22
N ARG A 514 -29.88 -11.41 10.16
CA ARG A 514 -30.05 -10.54 11.33
C ARG A 514 -30.32 -9.10 10.93
N ALA A 515 -29.53 -8.56 9.99
CA ALA A 515 -29.67 -7.20 9.52
C ALA A 515 -31.02 -6.94 8.82
N LEU A 516 -31.63 -7.97 8.21
CA LEU A 516 -32.92 -7.86 7.52
C LEU A 516 -34.12 -8.30 8.39
N GLY A 517 -33.89 -8.71 9.64
CA GLY A 517 -34.95 -9.23 10.51
C GLY A 517 -35.54 -10.57 10.04
N LEU A 518 -34.78 -11.34 9.26
CA LEU A 518 -35.22 -12.62 8.69
C LEU A 518 -34.73 -13.80 9.52
N ALA A 519 -35.58 -14.81 9.67
CA ALA A 519 -35.25 -16.00 10.44
C ALA A 519 -34.64 -17.11 9.58
N ARG A 520 -34.97 -17.16 8.28
CA ARG A 520 -34.56 -18.24 7.39
C ARG A 520 -33.87 -17.72 6.15
N ARG A 521 -32.87 -18.47 5.67
CA ARG A 521 -32.11 -18.17 4.44
C ARG A 521 -33.04 -17.99 3.23
N GLU A 522 -34.06 -18.82 3.16
CA GLU A 522 -35.03 -18.84 2.07
C GLU A 522 -35.82 -17.53 1.99
N ASP A 523 -35.98 -16.83 3.13
CA ASP A 523 -36.68 -15.56 3.19
C ASP A 523 -35.90 -14.43 2.49
N LEU A 524 -34.59 -14.60 2.25
CA LEU A 524 -33.79 -13.64 1.48
C LEU A 524 -34.39 -13.43 0.08
N ALA A 525 -34.96 -14.46 -0.54
CA ALA A 525 -35.59 -14.35 -1.85
C ALA A 525 -36.82 -13.41 -1.88
N THR A 526 -37.38 -13.06 -0.71
CA THR A 526 -38.56 -12.19 -0.58
C THR A 526 -38.22 -10.71 -0.41
N VAL A 527 -36.93 -10.39 -0.18
CA VAL A 527 -36.45 -9.02 0.06
C VAL A 527 -36.56 -8.19 -1.22
N SER A 528 -37.08 -6.97 -1.10
CA SER A 528 -37.13 -6.00 -2.20
C SER A 528 -36.15 -4.84 -1.97
N LEU A 529 -35.35 -4.54 -2.99
CA LEU A 529 -34.38 -3.46 -3.02
C LEU A 529 -34.95 -2.24 -3.76
N PRO A 530 -34.76 -1.02 -3.23
CA PRO A 530 -35.00 0.21 -3.98
C PRO A 530 -34.00 0.33 -5.12
N VAL A 531 -34.51 0.59 -6.32
CA VAL A 531 -33.74 0.88 -7.53
C VAL A 531 -34.12 2.28 -7.99
N SER A 532 -33.13 3.18 -8.06
CA SER A 532 -33.32 4.50 -8.67
C SER A 532 -33.17 4.38 -10.19
N LEU A 533 -34.17 4.89 -10.92
CA LEU A 533 -34.21 4.86 -12.37
C LEU A 533 -33.80 6.24 -12.92
N GLY A 534 -32.56 6.35 -13.41
CA GLY A 534 -32.06 7.50 -14.18
C GLY A 534 -31.54 8.72 -13.40
N ALA A 535 -30.52 9.37 -13.97
CA ALA A 535 -29.68 10.42 -13.39
C ALA A 535 -30.19 11.88 -13.53
N ALA A 536 -31.50 12.13 -13.53
CA ALA A 536 -32.01 13.48 -13.86
C ALA A 536 -33.14 14.04 -12.98
N SER A 537 -33.46 13.45 -11.83
CA SER A 537 -34.39 14.10 -10.89
C SER A 537 -34.10 13.74 -9.44
N GLU A 538 -33.73 14.72 -8.62
CA GLU A 538 -33.52 14.59 -7.17
C GLU A 538 -34.82 14.31 -6.38
N VAL A 539 -35.96 14.05 -7.05
CA VAL A 539 -37.28 13.94 -6.39
C VAL A 539 -38.12 12.72 -6.86
N ALA A 540 -37.58 11.75 -7.60
CA ALA A 540 -38.35 10.56 -7.97
C ALA A 540 -38.36 9.50 -6.85
N GLU A 541 -39.55 9.04 -6.42
CA GLU A 541 -39.67 7.94 -5.44
C GLU A 541 -38.98 6.66 -5.97
N PRO A 542 -38.17 5.98 -5.14
CA PRO A 542 -37.45 4.77 -5.55
C PRO A 542 -38.44 3.63 -5.87
N VAL A 543 -38.20 2.93 -6.98
CA VAL A 543 -39.00 1.77 -7.37
C VAL A 543 -38.44 0.51 -6.70
N TYR A 544 -39.28 -0.25 -6.00
CA TYR A 544 -38.86 -1.45 -5.27
C TYR A 544 -38.96 -2.71 -6.15
N LEU A 545 -37.80 -3.27 -6.50
CA LEU A 545 -37.69 -4.56 -7.18
C LEU A 545 -37.33 -5.65 -6.17
N THR A 546 -37.91 -6.84 -6.30
CA THR A 546 -37.41 -8.01 -5.54
C THR A 546 -35.92 -8.26 -5.87
N LEU A 547 -35.16 -8.88 -4.97
CA LEU A 547 -33.74 -9.22 -5.25
C LEU A 547 -33.57 -9.92 -6.60
N ARG A 548 -34.50 -10.83 -6.92
CA ARG A 548 -34.49 -11.56 -8.18
C ARG A 548 -34.74 -10.66 -9.40
N GLN A 549 -35.63 -9.69 -9.28
CA GLN A 549 -35.87 -8.70 -10.33
C GLN A 549 -34.70 -7.72 -10.47
N GLY A 550 -34.05 -7.34 -9.37
CA GLY A 550 -32.82 -6.54 -9.38
C GLY A 550 -31.67 -7.24 -10.10
N GLN A 551 -31.47 -8.54 -9.87
CA GLN A 551 -30.49 -9.37 -10.59
C GLN A 551 -30.73 -9.39 -12.11
N VAL A 552 -31.99 -9.61 -12.52
CA VAL A 552 -32.38 -9.62 -13.93
C VAL A 552 -32.16 -8.23 -14.57
N ALA A 553 -32.52 -7.15 -13.87
CA ALA A 553 -32.30 -5.79 -14.35
C ALA A 553 -30.80 -5.44 -14.49
N ALA A 554 -29.96 -5.86 -13.55
CA ALA A 554 -28.51 -5.65 -13.60
C ALA A 554 -27.86 -6.40 -14.76
N LEU A 555 -28.24 -7.65 -15.01
CA LEU A 555 -27.74 -8.41 -16.15
C LEU A 555 -28.22 -7.86 -17.50
N ILE A 556 -29.43 -7.29 -17.55
CA ILE A 556 -29.92 -6.54 -18.72
C ILE A 556 -29.08 -5.28 -18.96
N ALA A 557 -28.73 -4.54 -17.90
CA ALA A 557 -27.86 -3.37 -17.98
C ALA A 557 -26.43 -3.73 -18.42
N ALA A 558 -25.95 -4.92 -18.04
CA ALA A 558 -24.68 -5.49 -18.51
C ALA A 558 -24.75 -6.04 -19.96
N GLY A 559 -25.91 -5.94 -20.64
CA GLY A 559 -26.07 -6.36 -22.03
C GLY A 559 -26.30 -7.86 -22.25
N ALA A 560 -26.52 -8.65 -21.20
CA ALA A 560 -26.76 -10.09 -21.31
C ALA A 560 -28.03 -10.41 -22.10
N SER A 561 -28.07 -11.54 -22.84
CA SER A 561 -29.30 -12.02 -23.51
C SER A 561 -30.24 -12.75 -22.54
N ASN A 562 -31.47 -13.08 -22.95
CA ASN A 562 -32.38 -13.88 -22.10
C ASN A 562 -31.81 -15.27 -21.78
N LEU A 563 -31.13 -15.88 -22.75
CA LEU A 563 -30.45 -17.17 -22.57
C LEU A 563 -29.29 -17.02 -21.57
N ASP A 564 -28.45 -15.99 -21.71
CA ASP A 564 -27.35 -15.76 -20.76
C ASP A 564 -27.86 -15.51 -19.34
N ILE A 565 -28.96 -14.76 -19.20
CA ILE A 565 -29.60 -14.51 -17.90
C ILE A 565 -30.18 -15.80 -17.33
N ALA A 566 -30.83 -16.62 -18.16
CA ALA A 566 -31.39 -17.89 -17.78
C ALA A 566 -30.31 -18.83 -17.24
N ASP A 567 -29.20 -18.96 -17.97
CA ASP A 567 -28.05 -19.79 -17.62
C ASP A 567 -27.35 -19.26 -16.37
N THR A 568 -27.08 -17.95 -16.31
CA THR A 568 -26.42 -17.30 -15.17
C THR A 568 -27.21 -17.45 -13.87
N LEU A 569 -28.53 -17.32 -13.96
CA LEU A 569 -29.41 -17.31 -12.80
C LEU A 569 -30.04 -18.69 -12.50
N GLY A 570 -29.79 -19.72 -13.30
CA GLY A 570 -30.33 -21.07 -13.11
C GLY A 570 -31.86 -21.15 -13.23
N ILE A 571 -32.46 -20.39 -14.16
CA ILE A 571 -33.91 -20.38 -14.44
C ILE A 571 -34.18 -20.53 -15.93
N THR A 572 -35.43 -20.81 -16.32
CA THR A 572 -35.79 -20.88 -17.74
C THR A 572 -35.88 -19.49 -18.39
N GLU A 573 -35.62 -19.38 -19.69
CA GLU A 573 -35.86 -18.14 -20.45
C GLU A 573 -37.28 -17.60 -20.28
N LYS A 574 -38.29 -18.50 -20.22
CA LYS A 574 -39.68 -18.15 -19.93
C LYS A 574 -39.87 -17.51 -18.55
N THR A 575 -39.05 -17.88 -17.56
CA THR A 575 -39.03 -17.26 -16.24
C THR A 575 -38.34 -15.89 -16.28
N VAL A 576 -37.29 -15.74 -17.09
CA VAL A 576 -36.65 -14.44 -17.35
C VAL A 576 -37.65 -13.46 -17.97
N ASP A 577 -38.43 -13.90 -18.96
CA ASP A 577 -39.48 -13.06 -19.57
C ASP A 577 -40.53 -12.60 -18.57
N LYS A 578 -40.94 -13.49 -17.65
CA LYS A 578 -41.85 -13.12 -16.55
C LYS A 578 -41.24 -12.08 -15.61
N HIS A 579 -39.95 -12.21 -15.28
CA HIS A 579 -39.26 -11.20 -14.47
C HIS A 579 -39.14 -9.86 -15.19
N ILE A 580 -38.84 -9.86 -16.49
CA ILE A 580 -38.78 -8.65 -17.31
C ILE A 580 -40.14 -7.97 -17.37
N ALA A 581 -41.23 -8.71 -17.61
CA ALA A 581 -42.58 -8.16 -17.59
C ALA A 581 -42.90 -7.51 -16.23
N ALA A 582 -42.60 -8.21 -15.12
CA ALA A 582 -42.81 -7.68 -13.78
C ALA A 582 -41.93 -6.46 -13.45
N ILE A 583 -40.71 -6.38 -14.00
CA ILE A 583 -39.85 -5.20 -13.88
C ILE A 583 -40.47 -4.04 -14.64
N LYS A 584 -40.91 -4.23 -15.90
CA LYS A 584 -41.58 -3.19 -16.69
C LYS A 584 -42.82 -2.64 -15.99
N ASP A 585 -43.66 -3.52 -15.47
CA ASP A 585 -44.89 -3.13 -14.76
C ASP A 585 -44.59 -2.31 -13.49
N ARG A 586 -43.54 -2.66 -12.73
CA ARG A 586 -43.15 -1.94 -11.51
C ARG A 586 -42.40 -0.64 -11.76
N THR A 587 -41.61 -0.59 -12.84
CA THR A 587 -40.74 0.55 -13.19
C THR A 587 -41.41 1.55 -14.13
N GLY A 588 -42.51 1.17 -14.79
CA GLY A 588 -43.15 1.95 -15.85
C GLY A 588 -42.34 1.99 -17.16
N LEU A 589 -41.21 1.28 -17.25
CA LEU A 589 -40.35 1.28 -18.43
C LEU A 589 -40.90 0.32 -19.50
N GLY A 590 -41.12 0.83 -20.71
CA GLY A 590 -41.73 0.03 -21.79
C GLY A 590 -40.80 -0.99 -22.45
N THR A 591 -39.48 -0.79 -22.37
CA THR A 591 -38.50 -1.55 -23.17
C THR A 591 -37.34 -2.09 -22.35
N ARG A 592 -36.75 -3.21 -22.82
CA ARG A 592 -35.54 -3.81 -22.23
C ARG A 592 -34.37 -2.83 -22.23
N THR A 593 -34.23 -2.06 -23.31
CA THR A 593 -33.19 -1.03 -23.45
C THR A 593 -33.39 0.11 -22.45
N ALA A 594 -34.64 0.47 -22.15
CA ALA A 594 -34.92 1.45 -21.09
C ALA A 594 -34.54 0.91 -19.70
N ILE A 595 -34.79 -0.37 -19.43
CA ILE A 595 -34.32 -1.02 -18.19
C ILE A 595 -32.79 -0.97 -18.09
N ALA A 596 -32.08 -1.29 -19.19
CA ALA A 596 -30.62 -1.26 -19.23
C ALA A 596 -30.05 0.15 -19.00
N ALA A 597 -30.64 1.16 -19.61
CA ALA A 597 -30.16 2.54 -19.56
C ALA A 597 -30.44 3.24 -18.21
N SER A 598 -31.44 2.80 -17.46
CA SER A 598 -31.88 3.46 -16.23
C SER A 598 -31.33 2.83 -14.94
N PHE A 599 -30.64 1.69 -15.03
CA PHE A 599 -30.16 0.96 -13.84
C PHE A 599 -28.80 1.48 -13.36
N HIS A 600 -28.78 2.16 -12.21
CA HIS A 600 -27.56 2.52 -11.48
C HIS A 600 -27.62 1.94 -10.07
N THR A 601 -26.55 1.29 -9.63
CA THR A 601 -26.50 0.61 -8.32
C THR A 601 -26.51 1.65 -7.19
N VAL A 602 -27.68 1.88 -6.58
CA VAL A 602 -27.81 2.63 -5.32
C VAL A 602 -27.68 1.66 -4.15
N LEU A 603 -26.81 1.99 -3.18
CA LEU A 603 -26.69 1.26 -1.91
C LEU A 603 -28.06 1.30 -1.18
N ALA A 604 -28.68 0.14 -1.02
CA ALA A 604 -30.13 0.03 -0.85
C ALA A 604 -30.58 -0.15 0.62
N ARG A 605 -31.79 0.34 0.94
CA ARG A 605 -32.58 0.09 2.17
C ARG A 605 -33.65 -0.96 1.88
N ALA A 606 -33.74 -2.08 2.61
CA ALA A 606 -34.80 -3.07 2.35
C ALA A 606 -36.19 -2.57 2.78
N ALA A 607 -37.21 -2.77 1.94
CA ALA A 607 -38.62 -2.63 2.33
C ALA A 607 -39.25 -4.03 2.45
N LEU A 608 -39.89 -4.32 3.59
CA LEU A 608 -40.69 -5.53 3.76
C LEU A 608 -41.97 -5.42 2.91
N PRO A 609 -42.46 -6.51 2.30
CA PRO A 609 -43.68 -6.49 1.51
C PRO A 609 -44.87 -6.06 2.39
N ALA A 610 -45.67 -5.12 1.87
CA ALA A 610 -46.92 -4.71 2.50
C ALA A 610 -47.91 -5.89 2.49
N GLU A 611 -48.06 -6.59 3.62
CA GLU A 611 -49.15 -7.55 3.79
C GLU A 611 -50.50 -6.82 3.76
N VAL A 612 -51.30 -7.22 2.77
CA VAL A 612 -52.76 -7.33 2.77
C VAL A 612 -53.43 -6.71 4.01
N ARG A 613 -53.76 -5.42 3.93
CA ARG A 613 -54.80 -4.84 4.80
C ARG A 613 -56.11 -5.56 4.50
N GLY A 614 -56.44 -6.57 5.31
CA GLY A 614 -57.79 -7.14 5.36
C GLY A 614 -58.80 -6.02 5.68
N PRO A 615 -60.02 -6.08 5.14
CA PRO A 615 -61.00 -5.04 5.39
C PRO A 615 -61.36 -5.04 6.87
N VAL A 616 -61.07 -3.92 7.55
CA VAL A 616 -61.66 -3.61 8.85
C VAL A 616 -63.17 -3.53 8.62
N ARG A 617 -63.91 -4.54 9.09
CA ARG A 617 -65.36 -4.44 9.25
C ARG A 617 -65.61 -3.34 10.27
N ALA A 618 -66.20 -2.24 9.79
CA ALA A 618 -66.95 -1.35 10.65
C ALA A 618 -68.27 -2.05 10.97
N ASP A 619 -68.55 -2.27 12.25
CA ASP A 619 -69.90 -2.42 12.77
C ASP A 619 -69.91 -2.01 14.24
N GLY A 620 -70.81 -1.05 14.53
CA GLY A 620 -71.62 -0.96 15.75
C GLY A 620 -70.94 -0.67 17.07
#